data_AF-A0AAU9URA5-F1
#
_entry.id   AF-A0AAU9URA5-F1
#
_cell.length_a   1.000
_cell.length_b   1.000
_cell.length_c   1.000
_cell.angle_alpha   90.00
_cell.angle_beta   90.00
_cell.angle_gamma   90.00
#
_symmetry.space_group_name_H-M   'P 1'
#
loop_
_entity.id
_entity.type
_entity.pdbx_description
1 polymer ?
#
loop_
_entity_poly.entity_id
_entity_poly.type
_entity_poly.pdbx_seq_one_letter_code
_entity_poly.pdbx_strand_id
1 'polypeptide(L)'
;MLFYAPRWLWKSWEGGKIRALMMDLDVGVCTEIEKKTKKKLILDYLWENLRYHNWWAYRYYLCEGLALINVIGQMFLMNRFFDGEFMTFGLDVIAYMESDQEDRIDPMIYIFPRMVKCTLFNKFGSSGEVERHDALCILPLNVVNEKIYVFLWFWFVILGILTFITLVYRVIIIFSPRMRVYMMRMRFRLVRRDNVDTIVRRSKMGDWYLLYILGENLDSVIFRDIMHEFANKLNHNYQHHIHGVPDA
;
A
#
# COMPACT_ATOMS: atom_id res chain seq x y z
N MET A 1 4.09 10.50 -10.37
CA MET A 1 2.66 10.38 -10.75
C MET A 1 2.13 8.95 -10.64
N LEU A 2 2.79 7.95 -11.24
CA LEU A 2 2.27 6.56 -11.26
C LEU A 2 2.14 5.91 -9.88
N PHE A 3 3.03 6.20 -8.92
CA PHE A 3 2.88 5.76 -7.52
C PHE A 3 1.66 6.34 -6.79
N TYR A 4 1.11 7.44 -7.27
CA TYR A 4 -0.09 8.04 -6.68
C TYR A 4 -1.38 7.41 -7.25
N ALA A 5 -1.31 6.70 -8.38
CA ALA A 5 -2.48 6.15 -9.05
C ALA A 5 -3.27 5.15 -8.19
N PRO A 6 -2.67 4.18 -7.49
CA PRO A 6 -3.43 3.26 -6.63
C PRO A 6 -4.13 4.00 -5.48
N ARG A 7 -3.46 5.01 -4.91
CA ARG A 7 -4.02 5.83 -3.82
C ARG A 7 -5.17 6.71 -4.31
N TRP A 8 -5.03 7.31 -5.49
CA TRP A 8 -6.09 8.11 -6.11
C TRP A 8 -7.28 7.24 -6.49
N LEU A 9 -7.03 6.06 -7.07
CA LEU A 9 -8.07 5.11 -7.47
C LEU A 9 -8.84 4.59 -6.26
N TRP A 10 -8.14 4.26 -5.16
CA TRP A 10 -8.78 3.95 -3.89
C TRP A 10 -9.61 5.14 -3.38
N LYS A 11 -9.05 6.35 -3.33
CA LYS A 11 -9.77 7.54 -2.83
C LYS A 11 -11.03 7.84 -3.65
N SER A 12 -10.97 7.63 -4.97
CA SER A 12 -12.12 7.76 -5.87
C SER A 12 -13.16 6.67 -5.62
N TRP A 13 -12.75 5.42 -5.45
CA TRP A 13 -13.65 4.28 -5.21
C TRP A 13 -14.24 4.24 -3.80
N GLU A 14 -13.51 4.74 -2.80
CA GLU A 14 -13.96 4.84 -1.41
C GLU A 14 -15.07 5.89 -1.28
N GLY A 15 -15.02 6.97 -2.08
CA GLY A 15 -16.05 8.01 -2.12
C GLY A 15 -16.27 8.72 -0.79
N GLY A 16 -15.31 8.64 0.15
CA GLY A 16 -15.41 9.22 1.48
C GLY A 16 -16.33 8.46 2.45
N LYS A 17 -16.72 7.22 2.16
CA LYS A 17 -17.61 6.43 3.03
C LYS A 17 -17.09 6.28 4.45
N ILE A 18 -15.80 5.99 4.65
CA ILE A 18 -15.23 5.84 6.00
C ILE A 18 -15.29 7.19 6.72
N ARG A 19 -14.92 8.29 6.05
CA ARG A 19 -14.99 9.64 6.63
C ARG A 19 -16.42 10.04 7.00
N ALA A 20 -17.39 9.71 6.16
CA ALA A 20 -18.82 9.94 6.44
C ALA A 20 -19.30 9.09 7.62
N LEU A 21 -18.85 7.84 7.71
CA LEU A 21 -19.23 6.94 8.81
C LEU A 21 -18.60 7.33 10.15
N MET A 22 -17.42 7.94 10.12
CA MET A 22 -16.74 8.42 11.32
C MET A 22 -17.41 9.64 11.95
N MET A 23 -18.16 10.45 11.20
CA MET A 23 -18.95 11.59 11.70
C MET A 23 -18.20 12.47 12.74
N ASP A 24 -16.91 12.71 12.54
CA ASP A 24 -16.00 13.43 13.47
C ASP A 24 -15.90 12.85 14.89
N LEU A 25 -16.24 11.58 15.08
CA LEU A 25 -16.15 10.86 16.35
C LEU A 25 -14.69 10.54 16.75
N ASP A 26 -13.73 10.86 15.89
CA ASP A 26 -12.28 10.89 16.17
C ASP A 26 -11.90 12.06 17.09
N VAL A 27 -12.67 13.16 17.06
CA VAL A 27 -12.46 14.31 17.96
C VAL A 27 -13.21 14.04 19.26
N GLY A 28 -12.47 13.78 20.34
CA GLY A 28 -12.99 13.47 21.68
C GLY A 28 -13.89 14.54 22.34
N VAL A 29 -14.20 15.64 21.63
CA VAL A 29 -15.07 16.74 22.06
C VAL A 29 -16.45 16.58 21.41
N CYS A 30 -17.20 15.55 21.82
CA CYS A 30 -18.61 15.38 21.48
C CYS A 30 -19.43 15.24 22.76
N THR A 31 -20.65 15.79 22.79
CA THR A 31 -21.55 15.62 23.92
C THR A 31 -22.02 14.15 24.02
N GLU A 32 -22.33 13.67 25.24
CA GLU A 32 -22.77 12.28 25.47
C GLU A 32 -24.03 11.89 24.68
N ILE A 33 -24.89 12.87 24.38
CA ILE A 33 -26.11 12.70 23.58
C ILE A 33 -25.75 12.49 22.11
N GLU A 34 -24.85 13.32 21.55
CA GLU A 34 -24.38 13.16 20.17
C GLU A 34 -23.64 11.85 19.97
N LYS A 35 -22.82 11.43 20.95
CA LYS A 35 -22.14 10.12 20.91
C LYS A 35 -23.14 8.98 20.81
N LYS A 36 -24.23 9.00 21.59
CA LYS A 36 -25.26 7.95 21.54
C LYS A 36 -25.97 7.90 20.19
N THR A 37 -26.35 9.05 19.64
CA THR A 37 -27.02 9.11 18.33
C THR A 37 -26.10 8.64 17.20
N LYS A 38 -24.84 9.09 17.17
CA LYS A 38 -23.85 8.67 16.18
C LYS A 38 -23.52 7.17 16.30
N LYS A 39 -23.37 6.64 17.53
CA LYS A 39 -23.21 5.20 17.78
C LYS A 39 -24.36 4.39 17.19
N LYS A 40 -25.61 4.82 17.42
CA LYS A 40 -26.80 4.14 16.89
C LYS A 40 -26.84 4.16 15.36
N LEU A 41 -26.55 5.29 14.73
CA LEU A 41 -26.47 5.41 13.27
C LEU A 41 -25.42 4.48 12.66
N ILE A 42 -24.23 4.37 13.28
CA ILE A 42 -23.19 3.44 12.83
C ILE A 42 -23.67 2.00 12.97
N LEU A 43 -24.29 1.64 14.10
CA LEU A 43 -24.81 0.30 14.34
C LEU A 43 -25.92 -0.08 13.35
N ASP A 44 -26.84 0.84 13.06
CA ASP A 44 -27.92 0.61 12.10
C ASP A 44 -27.36 0.50 10.67
N TYR A 45 -26.38 1.33 10.30
CA TYR A 45 -25.67 1.19 9.02
C TYR A 45 -24.94 -0.15 8.87
N LEU A 46 -24.20 -0.57 9.90
CA LEU A 46 -23.48 -1.85 9.92
C LEU A 46 -24.45 -3.03 9.81
N TRP A 47 -25.62 -2.90 10.41
CA TRP A 47 -26.66 -3.93 10.37
C TRP A 47 -27.35 -4.00 9.00
N GLU A 48 -27.76 -2.87 8.44
CA GLU A 48 -28.45 -2.80 7.15
C GLU A 48 -27.56 -3.21 5.98
N ASN A 49 -26.26 -2.91 6.05
CA ASN A 49 -25.31 -3.21 4.98
C ASN A 49 -24.46 -4.47 5.23
N LEU A 50 -24.84 -5.29 6.22
CA LEU A 50 -24.16 -6.53 6.54
C LEU A 50 -24.11 -7.44 5.28
N ARG A 51 -22.94 -8.00 4.96
CA ARG A 51 -22.67 -8.86 3.79
C ARG A 51 -22.51 -8.16 2.43
N TYR A 52 -22.89 -6.88 2.27
CA TYR A 52 -22.70 -6.16 1.00
C TYR A 52 -21.31 -5.52 0.86
N HIS A 53 -20.57 -5.36 1.96
CA HIS A 53 -19.21 -4.79 1.98
C HIS A 53 -18.12 -5.66 1.35
N ASN A 54 -18.42 -6.90 0.95
CA ASN A 54 -17.42 -7.79 0.33
C ASN A 54 -16.86 -7.23 -0.97
N TRP A 55 -17.71 -6.58 -1.77
CA TRP A 55 -17.27 -5.92 -3.01
C TRP A 55 -16.37 -4.72 -2.74
N TRP A 56 -16.64 -3.98 -1.66
CA TRP A 56 -15.81 -2.86 -1.22
C TRP A 56 -14.43 -3.31 -0.74
N ALA A 57 -14.36 -4.39 0.06
CA ALA A 57 -13.09 -4.97 0.48
C ALA A 57 -12.29 -5.58 -0.69
N TYR A 58 -12.97 -6.23 -1.65
CA TYR A 58 -12.30 -6.74 -2.86
C TYR A 58 -11.65 -5.61 -3.67
N ARG A 59 -12.35 -4.48 -3.84
CA ARG A 59 -11.79 -3.28 -4.48
C ARG A 59 -10.55 -2.76 -3.77
N TYR A 60 -10.52 -2.80 -2.43
CA TYR A 60 -9.34 -2.41 -1.66
C TYR A 60 -8.14 -3.34 -1.93
N TYR A 61 -8.35 -4.65 -1.84
CA TYR A 61 -7.30 -5.63 -2.13
C TYR A 61 -6.81 -5.55 -3.58
N LEU A 62 -7.71 -5.27 -4.52
CA LEU A 62 -7.34 -5.02 -5.91
C LEU A 62 -6.45 -3.77 -6.02
N CYS A 63 -6.75 -2.68 -5.31
CA CYS A 63 -5.90 -1.49 -5.28
C CYS A 63 -4.52 -1.77 -4.70
N GLU A 64 -4.42 -2.56 -3.62
CA GLU A 64 -3.12 -2.98 -3.06
C GLU A 64 -2.35 -3.84 -4.06
N GLY A 65 -3.01 -4.78 -4.73
CA GLY A 65 -2.40 -5.59 -5.79
C GLY A 65 -1.91 -4.75 -6.97
N LEU A 66 -2.72 -3.78 -7.41
CA LEU A 66 -2.34 -2.79 -8.42
C LEU A 66 -1.16 -1.93 -7.98
N ALA A 67 -1.00 -1.65 -6.69
CA ALA A 67 0.17 -0.94 -6.18
C ALA A 67 1.46 -1.76 -6.32
N LEU A 68 1.41 -3.07 -6.04
CA LEU A 68 2.55 -3.96 -6.28
C LEU A 68 2.87 -4.07 -7.78
N ILE A 69 1.84 -4.26 -8.62
CA ILE A 69 2.00 -4.27 -10.08
C ILE A 69 2.59 -2.95 -10.57
N ASN A 70 2.23 -1.82 -9.98
CA ASN A 70 2.81 -0.53 -10.31
C ASN A 70 4.30 -0.48 -9.95
N VAL A 71 4.69 -0.90 -8.73
CA VAL A 71 6.11 -0.96 -8.34
C VAL A 71 6.91 -1.84 -9.30
N ILE A 72 6.42 -3.05 -9.61
CA ILE A 72 7.07 -3.98 -10.54
C ILE A 72 7.12 -3.38 -11.95
N GLY A 73 6.04 -2.75 -12.41
CA GLY A 73 5.97 -2.11 -13.72
C GLY A 73 6.93 -0.93 -13.86
N GLN A 74 7.09 -0.12 -12.81
CA GLN A 74 8.10 0.95 -12.76
C GLN A 74 9.51 0.38 -12.82
N MET A 75 9.76 -0.71 -12.08
CA MET A 75 11.05 -1.41 -12.10
C MET A 75 11.37 -1.98 -13.48
N PHE A 76 10.37 -2.55 -14.16
CA PHE A 76 10.52 -3.06 -15.53
C PHE A 76 10.74 -1.94 -16.56
N LEU A 77 9.99 -0.84 -16.46
CA LEU A 77 10.17 0.32 -17.34
C LEU A 77 11.57 0.93 -17.17
N MET A 78 12.07 0.98 -15.94
CA MET A 78 13.44 1.39 -15.65
C MET A 78 14.46 0.41 -16.24
N ASN A 79 14.20 -0.89 -16.12
CA ASN A 79 15.03 -1.92 -16.76
C ASN A 79 15.09 -1.77 -18.28
N ARG A 80 13.96 -1.46 -18.92
CA ARG A 80 13.90 -1.24 -20.36
C ARG A 80 14.61 0.04 -20.80
N PHE A 81 14.68 1.05 -19.92
CA PHE A 81 15.42 2.29 -20.16
C PHE A 81 16.93 2.10 -20.10
N PHE A 82 17.40 1.20 -19.23
CA PHE A 82 18.82 0.84 -19.09
C PHE A 82 19.22 -0.41 -19.90
N ASP A 83 18.51 -0.69 -20.99
CA ASP A 83 18.78 -1.83 -21.89
C ASP A 83 18.92 -3.20 -21.20
N GLY A 84 18.23 -3.41 -20.08
CA GLY A 84 18.16 -4.68 -19.37
C GLY A 84 19.09 -4.83 -18.17
N GLU A 85 19.98 -3.87 -17.94
CA GLU A 85 21.01 -3.93 -16.89
C GLU A 85 20.52 -3.45 -15.52
N PHE A 86 19.32 -2.85 -15.41
CA PHE A 86 18.84 -2.27 -14.14
C PHE A 86 18.51 -3.30 -13.07
N MET A 87 18.09 -4.52 -13.45
CA MET A 87 17.73 -5.55 -12.47
C MET A 87 18.95 -6.12 -11.75
N THR A 88 20.05 -6.33 -12.48
CA THR A 88 21.34 -6.80 -11.95
C THR A 88 22.14 -5.66 -11.31
N PHE A 89 21.91 -4.43 -11.75
CA PHE A 89 22.57 -3.20 -11.29
C PHE A 89 22.86 -3.13 -9.79
N GLY A 90 21.85 -3.32 -8.93
CA GLY A 90 22.08 -3.19 -7.48
C GLY A 90 22.84 -4.35 -6.86
N LEU A 91 22.74 -5.56 -7.43
CA LEU A 91 23.55 -6.71 -7.03
C LEU A 91 25.00 -6.51 -7.45
N ASP A 92 25.22 -5.99 -8.66
CA ASP A 92 26.55 -5.69 -9.19
C ASP A 92 27.22 -4.56 -8.41
N VAL A 93 26.47 -3.56 -7.92
CA VAL A 93 26.98 -2.51 -7.03
C VAL A 93 27.37 -3.06 -5.66
N ILE A 94 26.62 -4.01 -5.09
CA ILE A 94 26.99 -4.67 -3.82
C ILE A 94 28.27 -5.49 -4.02
N ALA A 95 28.32 -6.31 -5.07
CA ALA A 95 29.49 -7.12 -5.40
C ALA A 95 30.73 -6.25 -5.68
N TYR A 96 30.54 -5.09 -6.31
CA TYR A 96 31.58 -4.11 -6.54
C TYR A 96 32.12 -3.49 -5.23
N MET A 97 31.26 -3.15 -4.26
CA MET A 97 31.71 -2.64 -2.96
C MET A 97 32.52 -3.67 -2.16
N GLU A 98 32.28 -4.96 -2.38
CA GLU A 98 33.00 -6.06 -1.74
C GLU A 98 34.34 -6.41 -2.44
N SER A 99 34.55 -5.92 -3.67
CA SER A 99 35.74 -6.22 -4.49
C SER A 99 36.95 -5.30 -4.25
N ASP A 100 38.15 -5.86 -4.46
CA ASP A 100 39.43 -5.24 -4.16
C ASP A 100 39.75 -4.02 -5.06
N GLN A 101 40.61 -3.12 -4.59
CA GLN A 101 40.69 -1.74 -5.07
C GLN A 101 41.42 -1.51 -6.40
N GLU A 102 42.16 -2.49 -6.91
CA GLU A 102 43.06 -2.35 -8.07
C GLU A 102 42.42 -2.69 -9.43
N ASP A 103 41.40 -3.54 -9.50
CA ASP A 103 40.70 -3.95 -10.75
C ASP A 103 39.28 -3.36 -10.87
N ARG A 104 39.04 -2.22 -10.21
CA ARG A 104 37.72 -1.60 -10.11
C ARG A 104 37.28 -0.94 -11.41
N ILE A 105 36.61 -1.70 -12.27
CA ILE A 105 35.78 -1.14 -13.34
C ILE A 105 34.37 -0.98 -12.77
N ASP A 106 33.98 0.25 -12.42
CA ASP A 106 32.60 0.58 -12.05
C ASP A 106 31.66 0.08 -13.17
N PRO A 107 30.72 -0.86 -12.91
CA PRO A 107 29.72 -1.29 -13.90
C PRO A 107 28.92 -0.11 -14.47
N MET A 108 28.90 0.98 -13.71
CA MET A 108 28.24 2.24 -14.01
C MET A 108 28.90 3.04 -15.13
N ILE A 109 30.19 2.83 -15.45
CA ILE A 109 30.87 3.55 -16.55
C ILE A 109 30.26 3.17 -17.91
N TYR A 110 29.77 1.93 -18.04
CA TYR A 110 29.15 1.45 -19.27
C TYR A 110 27.77 2.09 -19.51
N ILE A 111 27.00 2.30 -18.45
CA ILE A 111 25.63 2.84 -18.51
C ILE A 111 25.62 4.38 -18.47
N PHE A 112 26.52 4.98 -17.68
CA PHE A 112 26.64 6.43 -17.47
C PHE A 112 28.07 6.91 -17.68
N PRO A 113 28.55 7.03 -18.93
CA PRO A 113 29.90 7.50 -19.20
C PRO A 113 30.06 8.94 -18.72
N ARG A 114 31.05 9.16 -17.83
CA ARG A 114 31.38 10.51 -17.32
C ARG A 114 32.23 11.30 -18.32
N MET A 115 32.85 10.63 -19.27
CA MET A 115 33.64 11.19 -20.36
C MET A 115 33.30 10.49 -21.68
N VAL A 116 33.13 11.25 -22.77
CA VAL A 116 32.85 10.72 -24.11
C VAL A 116 33.75 11.37 -25.15
N LYS A 117 34.04 10.64 -26.23
CA LYS A 117 34.76 11.17 -27.39
C LYS A 117 33.78 11.92 -28.29
N CYS A 118 33.98 13.22 -28.45
CA CYS A 118 33.22 14.08 -29.33
C CYS A 118 34.02 14.36 -30.60
N THR A 119 33.51 13.89 -31.74
CA THR A 119 34.05 14.18 -33.07
C THR A 119 33.47 15.51 -33.59
N LEU A 120 34.29 16.55 -33.68
CA LEU A 120 33.89 17.85 -34.21
C LEU A 120 34.01 17.84 -35.74
N PHE A 121 32.87 17.77 -36.43
CA PHE A 121 32.79 17.66 -37.89
C PHE A 121 32.70 18.99 -38.64
N ASN A 122 32.53 20.12 -37.93
CA ASN A 122 32.21 21.43 -38.53
C ASN A 122 33.40 22.41 -38.53
N LYS A 123 34.64 21.93 -38.39
CA LYS A 123 35.83 22.79 -38.56
C LYS A 123 36.33 22.67 -39.99
N PHE A 124 36.19 23.76 -40.76
CA PHE A 124 36.75 23.89 -42.10
C PHE A 124 38.11 24.56 -41.99
N GLY A 125 39.15 23.93 -42.54
CA GLY A 125 40.48 24.53 -42.64
C GLY A 125 40.49 25.72 -43.61
N SER A 126 41.60 26.48 -43.64
CA SER A 126 41.77 27.61 -44.57
C SER A 126 41.64 27.23 -46.05
N SER A 127 41.74 25.93 -46.38
CA SER A 127 41.58 25.36 -47.72
C SER A 127 40.17 24.81 -48.03
N GLY A 128 39.19 24.93 -47.11
CA GLY A 128 37.81 24.43 -47.29
C GLY A 128 37.61 22.93 -47.07
N GLU A 129 38.65 22.20 -46.67
CA GLU A 129 38.59 20.76 -46.36
C GLU A 129 38.07 20.54 -44.93
N VAL A 130 37.27 19.47 -44.74
CA VAL A 130 36.68 19.12 -43.44
C VAL A 130 37.74 18.44 -42.58
N GLU A 131 38.25 19.15 -41.57
CA GLU A 131 39.14 18.56 -40.58
C GLU A 131 38.33 17.97 -39.42
N ARG A 132 38.50 16.66 -39.19
CA ARG A 132 37.91 15.98 -38.03
C ARG A 132 38.80 16.16 -36.81
N HIS A 133 38.29 16.86 -35.80
CA HIS A 133 38.98 17.04 -34.52
C HIS A 133 38.29 16.24 -33.43
N ASP A 134 39.05 15.39 -32.76
CA ASP A 134 38.56 14.59 -31.64
C ASP A 134 38.78 15.34 -30.32
N ALA A 135 37.70 15.57 -29.57
CA ALA A 135 37.74 16.20 -28.25
C ALA A 135 37.19 15.24 -27.18
N LEU A 136 37.69 15.37 -25.96
CA LEU A 136 37.10 14.71 -24.79
C LEU A 136 36.04 15.64 -24.18
N CYS A 137 34.81 15.15 -24.07
CA CYS A 137 33.69 15.83 -23.45
C CYS A 137 33.39 15.21 -22.09
N ILE A 138 33.23 16.03 -21.06
CA ILE A 138 32.79 15.59 -19.72
C ILE A 138 31.26 15.71 -19.67
N LEU A 139 30.57 14.72 -19.10
CA LEU A 139 29.13 14.73 -18.83
C LEU A 139 28.87 14.81 -17.32
N PRO A 140 28.81 16.01 -16.72
CA PRO A 140 28.57 16.18 -15.28
C PRO A 140 27.22 15.61 -14.84
N LEU A 141 26.22 15.65 -15.73
CA LEU A 141 24.88 15.09 -15.51
C LEU A 141 24.92 13.58 -15.21
N ASN A 142 25.82 12.84 -15.85
CA ASN A 142 25.92 11.40 -15.68
C ASN A 142 26.47 11.02 -14.30
N VAL A 143 27.34 11.85 -13.70
CA VAL A 143 27.84 11.64 -12.32
C VAL A 143 26.69 11.74 -11.31
N VAL A 144 25.80 12.72 -11.48
CA VAL A 144 24.65 12.92 -10.60
C VAL A 144 23.63 11.80 -10.79
N ASN A 145 23.31 11.48 -12.06
CA ASN A 145 22.39 10.40 -12.41
C ASN A 145 22.85 9.08 -11.80
N GLU A 146 24.13 8.75 -11.94
CA GLU A 146 24.74 7.57 -11.31
C GLU A 146 24.33 7.43 -9.84
N LYS A 147 24.53 8.46 -9.01
CA LYS A 147 24.23 8.36 -7.57
C LYS A 147 22.73 8.28 -7.28
N ILE A 148 21.91 8.98 -8.06
CA ILE A 148 20.45 8.94 -7.94
C ILE A 148 19.90 7.54 -8.27
N TYR A 149 20.35 6.92 -9.36
CA TYR A 149 19.82 5.64 -9.80
C TYR A 149 20.23 4.48 -8.89
N VAL A 150 21.42 4.53 -8.27
CA VAL A 150 21.82 3.60 -7.19
C VAL A 150 20.85 3.71 -6.02
N PHE A 151 20.60 4.93 -5.53
CA PHE A 151 19.65 5.14 -4.42
C PHE A 151 18.23 4.67 -4.78
N LEU A 152 17.76 4.99 -6.00
CA LEU A 152 16.43 4.61 -6.46
C LEU A 152 16.26 3.09 -6.57
N TRP A 153 17.30 2.35 -6.98
CA TRP A 153 17.24 0.89 -7.06
C TRP A 153 16.98 0.27 -5.69
N PHE A 154 17.78 0.64 -4.68
CA PHE A 154 17.59 0.16 -3.30
C PHE A 154 16.22 0.55 -2.76
N TRP A 155 15.79 1.78 -3.06
CA TRP A 155 14.47 2.26 -2.68
C TRP A 155 13.34 1.43 -3.31
N PHE A 156 13.41 1.09 -4.60
CA PHE A 156 12.41 0.25 -5.25
C PHE A 156 12.38 -1.18 -4.71
N VAL A 157 13.54 -1.77 -4.42
CA VAL A 157 13.62 -3.10 -3.80
C VAL A 157 12.97 -3.09 -2.41
N ILE A 158 13.29 -2.10 -1.57
CA ILE A 158 12.69 -1.96 -0.24
C ILE A 158 11.16 -1.76 -0.35
N LEU A 159 10.69 -0.87 -1.22
CA LEU A 159 9.26 -0.67 -1.46
C LEU A 159 8.58 -1.94 -1.97
N GLY A 160 9.21 -2.67 -2.89
CA GLY A 160 8.71 -3.95 -3.41
C GLY A 160 8.57 -4.99 -2.30
N ILE A 161 9.57 -5.12 -1.43
CA ILE A 161 9.54 -6.06 -0.29
C ILE A 161 8.43 -5.66 0.71
N LEU A 162 8.35 -4.39 1.10
CA LEU A 162 7.34 -3.92 2.06
C LEU A 162 5.92 -4.10 1.53
N THR A 163 5.69 -3.79 0.25
CA THR A 163 4.38 -3.97 -0.38
C THR A 163 4.03 -5.45 -0.55
N PHE A 164 5.01 -6.29 -0.90
CA PHE A 164 4.84 -7.75 -0.97
C PHE A 164 4.50 -8.36 0.39
N ILE A 165 5.24 -8.02 1.45
CA ILE A 165 4.96 -8.49 2.81
C ILE A 165 3.54 -8.08 3.23
N THR A 166 3.15 -6.84 2.94
CA THR A 166 1.80 -6.36 3.24
C THR A 166 0.74 -7.19 2.52
N LEU A 167 0.94 -7.48 1.22
CA LEU A 167 0.01 -8.32 0.46
C LEU A 167 -0.04 -9.75 0.98
N VAL A 168 1.10 -10.38 1.26
CA VAL A 168 1.15 -11.74 1.84
C VAL A 168 0.41 -11.77 3.18
N TYR A 169 0.65 -10.78 4.04
CA TYR A 169 -0.06 -10.64 5.31
C TYR A 169 -1.58 -10.55 5.11
N ARG A 170 -2.05 -9.76 4.13
CA ARG A 170 -3.48 -9.67 3.80
C ARG A 170 -4.04 -10.97 3.25
N VAL A 171 -3.30 -11.66 2.37
CA VAL A 171 -3.70 -12.97 1.83
C VAL A 171 -3.86 -13.99 2.95
N ILE A 172 -2.91 -14.06 3.88
CA ILE A 172 -3.00 -14.93 5.06
C ILE A 172 -4.25 -14.62 5.89
N ILE A 173 -4.60 -13.34 6.06
CA ILE A 173 -5.83 -12.93 6.75
C ILE A 173 -7.09 -13.35 5.98
N ILE A 174 -7.06 -13.38 4.64
CA ILE A 174 -8.19 -13.83 3.82
C ILE A 174 -8.39 -15.36 3.98
N PHE A 175 -7.31 -16.13 4.01
CA PHE A 175 -7.40 -17.59 4.15
C PHE A 175 -7.67 -18.04 5.59
N SER A 176 -7.13 -17.34 6.60
CA SER A 176 -7.20 -17.77 7.99
C SER A 176 -8.19 -16.93 8.81
N PRO A 177 -9.39 -17.45 9.14
CA PRO A 177 -10.30 -16.79 10.07
C PRO A 177 -9.73 -16.71 11.49
N ARG A 178 -8.77 -17.59 11.85
CA ARG A 178 -8.09 -17.54 13.15
C ARG A 178 -7.19 -16.32 13.30
N MET A 179 -6.51 -15.94 12.22
CA MET A 179 -5.67 -14.72 12.22
C MET A 179 -6.50 -13.44 12.38
N ARG A 180 -7.74 -13.42 11.84
CA ARG A 180 -8.66 -12.28 12.03
C ARG A 180 -9.02 -12.06 13.48
N VAL A 181 -9.37 -13.13 14.17
CA VAL A 181 -9.70 -13.10 15.59
C VAL A 181 -8.47 -12.65 16.38
N TYR A 182 -7.29 -13.21 16.08
CA TYR A 182 -6.05 -12.83 16.76
C TYR A 182 -5.74 -11.33 16.60
N MET A 183 -5.82 -10.79 15.39
CA MET A 183 -5.54 -9.39 15.09
C MET A 183 -6.50 -8.45 15.80
N MET A 184 -7.80 -8.76 15.77
CA MET A 184 -8.82 -7.96 16.45
C MET A 184 -8.62 -8.01 17.97
N ARG A 185 -8.24 -9.17 18.53
CA ARG A 185 -7.89 -9.31 19.95
C ARG A 185 -6.62 -8.56 20.33
N MET A 186 -5.60 -8.56 19.47
CA MET A 186 -4.31 -7.90 19.77
C MET A 186 -4.46 -6.39 19.83
N ARG A 187 -5.24 -5.81 18.91
CA ARG A 187 -5.46 -4.37 18.81
C ARG A 187 -6.54 -3.87 19.78
N PHE A 188 -7.66 -4.58 19.90
CA PHE A 188 -8.79 -4.17 20.73
C PHE A 188 -8.85 -4.97 22.03
N ARG A 189 -7.83 -4.82 22.87
CA ARG A 189 -7.72 -5.51 24.17
C ARG A 189 -8.88 -5.21 25.13
N LEU A 190 -9.56 -4.09 24.95
CA LEU A 190 -10.70 -3.67 25.76
C LEU A 190 -12.00 -4.45 25.45
N VAL A 191 -12.08 -5.15 24.32
CA VAL A 191 -13.30 -5.87 23.90
C VAL A 191 -13.28 -7.31 24.42
N ARG A 192 -14.39 -7.76 24.99
CA ARG A 192 -14.54 -9.12 25.52
C ARG A 192 -14.36 -10.16 24.42
N ARG A 193 -13.60 -11.22 24.70
CA ARG A 193 -13.19 -12.23 23.70
C ARG A 193 -14.37 -12.93 23.04
N ASP A 194 -15.40 -13.28 23.82
CA ASP A 194 -16.59 -13.98 23.30
C ASP A 194 -17.35 -13.13 22.27
N ASN A 195 -17.39 -11.81 22.46
CA ASN A 195 -18.08 -10.89 21.56
C ASN A 195 -17.30 -10.77 20.24
N VAL A 196 -15.97 -10.72 20.30
CA VAL A 196 -15.10 -10.72 19.12
C VAL A 196 -15.23 -12.02 18.33
N ASP A 197 -15.15 -13.18 19.00
CA ASP A 197 -15.29 -14.49 18.35
C ASP A 197 -16.66 -14.65 17.67
N THR A 198 -17.73 -14.18 18.33
CA THR A 198 -19.09 -14.21 17.78
C THR A 198 -19.19 -13.34 16.53
N ILE A 199 -18.67 -12.11 16.57
CA ILE A 199 -18.69 -11.19 15.43
C ILE A 199 -17.86 -11.75 14.27
N VAL A 200 -16.62 -12.19 14.51
CA VAL A 200 -15.76 -12.69 13.42
C VAL A 200 -16.31 -13.98 12.79
N ARG A 201 -17.01 -14.84 13.56
CA ARG A 201 -17.65 -16.04 13.01
C ARG A 201 -18.90 -15.73 12.17
N ARG A 202 -19.61 -14.65 12.49
CA ARG A 202 -20.89 -14.31 11.84
C ARG A 202 -20.74 -13.28 10.71
N SER A 203 -19.74 -12.41 10.80
CA SER A 203 -19.43 -11.38 9.81
C SER A 203 -18.59 -11.94 8.65
N LYS A 204 -18.86 -11.49 7.42
CA LYS A 204 -18.04 -11.84 6.25
C LYS A 204 -16.76 -10.98 6.20
N MET A 205 -15.86 -11.30 5.27
CA MET A 205 -14.54 -10.64 5.13
C MET A 205 -14.65 -9.12 5.08
N GLY A 206 -15.60 -8.59 4.29
CA GLY A 206 -15.73 -7.14 4.10
C GLY A 206 -16.21 -6.42 5.35
N ASP A 207 -17.13 -7.02 6.09
CA ASP A 207 -17.66 -6.43 7.34
C ASP A 207 -16.59 -6.43 8.43
N TRP A 208 -15.80 -7.51 8.53
CA TRP A 208 -14.67 -7.56 9.46
C TRP A 208 -13.61 -6.50 9.13
N TYR A 209 -13.30 -6.34 7.84
CA TYR A 209 -12.31 -5.34 7.40
C TYR A 209 -12.79 -3.91 7.65
N LEU A 210 -14.08 -3.62 7.42
CA LEU A 210 -14.70 -2.35 7.76
C LEU A 210 -14.63 -2.07 9.27
N LEU A 211 -14.97 -3.03 10.11
CA LEU A 211 -14.86 -2.90 11.57
C LEU A 211 -13.41 -2.69 12.02
N TYR A 212 -12.46 -3.35 11.35
CA TYR A 212 -11.04 -3.17 11.63
C TYR A 212 -10.58 -1.73 11.34
N ILE A 213 -10.91 -1.18 10.16
CA ILE A 213 -10.58 0.21 9.82
C ILE A 213 -11.32 1.19 10.74
N LEU A 214 -12.59 0.92 11.02
CA LEU A 214 -13.38 1.77 11.90
C LEU A 214 -12.74 1.85 13.29
N GLY A 215 -12.28 0.73 13.83
CA GLY A 215 -11.58 0.72 15.12
C GLY A 215 -10.17 1.32 15.09
N GLU A 216 -9.51 1.42 13.93
CA GLU A 216 -8.25 2.18 13.83
C GLU A 216 -8.46 3.69 13.91
N ASN A 217 -9.65 4.18 13.54
CA ASN A 217 -9.94 5.61 13.47
C ASN A 217 -10.95 6.11 14.52
N LEU A 218 -11.45 5.23 15.39
CA LEU A 218 -12.35 5.58 16.50
C LEU A 218 -11.66 5.38 17.84
N ASP A 219 -12.06 6.17 18.84
CA ASP A 219 -11.59 5.96 20.21
C ASP A 219 -11.90 4.54 20.71
N SER A 220 -10.91 3.95 21.38
CA SER A 220 -10.95 2.54 21.82
C SER A 220 -12.12 2.21 22.76
N VAL A 221 -12.61 3.19 23.54
CA VAL A 221 -13.74 3.01 24.46
C VAL A 221 -15.06 3.03 23.69
N ILE A 222 -15.20 3.97 22.74
CA ILE A 222 -16.40 4.05 21.89
C ILE A 222 -16.51 2.81 21.02
N PHE A 223 -15.41 2.37 20.41
CA PHE A 223 -15.37 1.17 19.58
C PHE A 223 -15.73 -0.09 20.38
N ARG A 224 -15.28 -0.18 21.64
CA ARG A 224 -15.67 -1.29 22.53
C ARG A 224 -17.18 -1.34 22.75
N ASP A 225 -17.81 -0.21 23.04
CA ASP A 225 -19.25 -0.15 23.28
C ASP A 225 -20.03 -0.56 22.01
N ILE A 226 -19.62 -0.04 20.84
CA ILE A 226 -20.19 -0.41 19.54
C ILE A 226 -20.08 -1.92 19.31
N MET A 227 -18.90 -2.51 19.53
CA MET A 227 -18.68 -3.94 19.37
C MET A 227 -19.54 -4.79 20.32
N HIS A 228 -19.76 -4.32 21.55
CA HIS A 228 -20.60 -5.02 22.52
C HIS A 228 -22.08 -4.99 22.11
N GLU A 229 -22.60 -3.82 21.73
CA GLU A 229 -23.99 -3.65 21.31
C GLU A 229 -24.28 -4.36 19.98
N PHE A 230 -23.31 -4.36 19.07
CA PHE A 230 -23.39 -5.10 17.81
C PHE A 230 -23.43 -6.62 18.03
N ALA A 231 -22.57 -7.16 18.91
CA ALA A 231 -22.61 -8.58 19.27
C ALA A 231 -23.96 -8.98 19.89
N ASN A 232 -24.53 -8.12 20.75
CA ASN A 232 -25.84 -8.36 21.35
C ASN A 232 -26.96 -8.38 20.30
N LYS A 233 -27.00 -7.40 19.37
CA LYS A 233 -27.96 -7.40 18.26
C LYS A 233 -27.84 -8.65 17.38
N LEU A 234 -26.61 -9.10 17.09
CA LEU A 234 -26.35 -10.33 16.34
C LEU A 234 -26.88 -11.58 17.05
N ASN A 235 -26.71 -11.67 18.37
CA ASN A 235 -27.19 -12.80 19.17
C ASN A 235 -28.72 -12.81 19.30
N HIS A 236 -29.35 -11.66 19.54
CA HIS A 236 -30.80 -11.54 19.72
C HIS A 236 -31.59 -12.00 18.47
N ASN A 237 -31.12 -11.64 17.27
CA ASN A 237 -31.78 -12.03 16.02
C ASN A 237 -31.51 -13.49 15.62
N TYR A 238 -30.42 -14.10 16.08
CA TYR A 238 -30.24 -15.54 15.93
C TYR A 238 -31.24 -16.32 16.79
N GLN A 239 -31.57 -15.81 17.97
CA GLN A 239 -32.57 -16.41 18.86
C GLN A 239 -33.98 -16.34 18.26
N HIS A 240 -34.34 -15.24 17.58
CA HIS A 240 -35.60 -15.13 16.81
C HIS A 240 -35.66 -16.02 15.57
N HIS A 241 -34.53 -16.33 14.93
CA HIS A 241 -34.53 -17.24 13.78
C HIS A 241 -34.56 -18.72 14.18
N ILE A 242 -34.14 -19.08 15.39
CA ILE A 242 -34.24 -20.45 15.95
C ILE A 242 -35.61 -20.68 16.58
N HIS A 243 -36.14 -19.71 17.32
CA HIS A 243 -37.51 -19.75 17.80
C HIS A 243 -38.40 -19.07 16.76
N GLY A 244 -38.81 -19.83 15.74
CA GLY A 244 -39.90 -19.41 14.86
C GLY A 244 -41.16 -19.14 15.68
N VAL A 245 -41.33 -17.90 16.10
CA VAL A 245 -42.57 -17.38 16.66
C VAL A 245 -43.05 -16.33 15.65
N PRO A 246 -44.11 -16.62 14.89
CA PRO A 246 -44.78 -15.60 14.11
C PRO A 246 -45.54 -14.71 15.11
N ASP A 247 -45.11 -13.46 15.24
CA ASP A 247 -45.86 -12.47 16.01
C ASP A 247 -47.19 -12.21 15.26
N ALA A 248 -48.28 -12.64 15.88
CA ALA A 248 -49.66 -12.29 15.56
C ALA A 248 -50.18 -11.31 16.62
#